data_AF-A0A1V9ZIU8-F1
#
_entry.id   AF-A0A1V9ZIU8-F1
#
_cell.length_a   1.000
_cell.length_b   1.000
_cell.length_c   1.000
_cell.angle_alpha   90.00
_cell.angle_beta   90.00
_cell.angle_gamma   90.00
#
_symmetry.space_group_name_H-M   'P 1'
#
loop_
_entity.id
_entity.type
_entity.pdbx_description
1 polymer ?
#
loop_
_entity_poly.entity_id
_entity_poly.type
_entity_poly.pdbx_seq_one_letter_code
_entity_poly.pdbx_strand_id
1 'polypeptide(L)' 'VHVHDKIIVVSCGTGSQCIQWLGFVGIARYDEQNLQGWLQLGKPLKILLSSGVVLNNTDAICEVLQDKEHVYIETSRHP' A
#
# COMPACT_ATOMS: atom_id res chain seq x y z
N VAL A 1 -5.00 2.60 -3.01
CA VAL A 1 -3.77 1.78 -3.02
C VAL A 1 -3.88 0.77 -4.15
N HIS A 2 -3.05 0.89 -5.18
CA HIS A 2 -3.00 -0.04 -6.31
C HIS A 2 -2.11 -1.22 -5.97
N VAL A 3 -2.65 -2.43 -6.11
CA VAL A 3 -1.97 -3.70 -5.89
C VAL A 3 -2.30 -4.60 -7.08
N HIS A 4 -1.33 -4.76 -7.99
CA HIS A 4 -1.53 -5.45 -9.27
C HIS A 4 -2.79 -4.96 -10.01
N ASP A 5 -3.76 -5.83 -10.22
CA ASP A 5 -5.02 -5.60 -10.92
C ASP A 5 -6.11 -4.97 -10.04
N LYS A 6 -5.85 -4.75 -8.74
CA LYS A 6 -6.84 -4.25 -7.78
C LYS A 6 -6.52 -2.86 -7.23
N ILE A 7 -7.59 -2.11 -6.95
CA ILE A 7 -7.53 -0.84 -6.23
C ILE A 7 -8.21 -1.00 -4.88
N ILE A 8 -7.44 -0.84 -3.81
CA ILE A 8 -7.90 -0.98 -2.43
C ILE A 8 -8.06 0.40 -1.80
N VAL A 9 -9.27 0.69 -1.33
CA VAL A 9 -9.57 1.90 -0.55
C VAL A 9 -9.15 1.68 0.89
N VAL A 10 -8.35 2.60 1.43
CA VAL A 10 -7.84 2.54 2.80
C VAL A 10 -8.16 3.84 3.52
N SER A 11 -9.00 3.77 4.55
CA SER A 11 -9.22 4.88 5.46
C SER A 11 -8.05 4.99 6.43
N CYS A 12 -7.29 6.08 6.33
CA CYS A 12 -6.07 6.29 7.14
C CYS A 12 -6.32 7.12 8.42
N GLY A 13 -7.56 7.55 8.68
CA GLY A 13 -7.88 8.39 9.83
C GLY A 13 -7.07 9.69 9.81
N THR A 14 -6.28 9.93 10.86
CA THR A 14 -5.36 11.08 10.93
C THR A 14 -4.13 10.96 10.04
N GLY A 15 -3.89 9.79 9.43
CA GLY A 15 -2.71 9.53 8.58
C GLY A 15 -1.40 9.43 9.35
N SER A 16 -1.43 9.23 10.67
CA SER A 16 -0.22 9.15 11.50
C SER A 16 0.57 7.84 11.34
N GLN A 17 0.02 6.85 10.63
CA GLN A 17 0.72 5.58 10.38
C GLN A 17 1.81 5.78 9.33
N CYS A 18 2.88 5.00 9.42
CA CYS A 18 3.96 5.06 8.43
C CYS A 18 3.51 4.51 7.07
N ILE A 19 4.14 4.97 5.99
CA ILE A 19 3.92 4.49 4.63
C ILE A 19 4.00 2.96 4.53
N GLN A 20 4.93 2.31 5.24
CA GLN A 20 5.04 0.85 5.25
C GLN A 20 3.73 0.14 5.66
N TRP A 21 2.99 0.71 6.60
CA TRP A 21 1.70 0.16 7.03
C TRP A 21 0.70 0.12 5.89
N LEU A 22 0.65 1.18 5.07
CA LEU A 22 -0.22 1.25 3.90
C LEU A 22 0.11 0.12 2.89
N GLY A 23 1.39 -0.19 2.74
CA GLY A 23 1.89 -1.32 1.96
C GLY A 23 1.33 -2.67 2.42
N PHE A 24 1.46 -2.95 3.72
CA PHE A 24 0.96 -4.19 4.30
C PHE A 24 -0.57 -4.29 4.28
N VAL A 25 -1.28 -3.19 4.52
CA VAL A 25 -2.75 -3.16 4.43
C VAL A 25 -3.23 -3.45 3.02
N GLY A 26 -2.59 -2.83 2.01
CA GLY A 26 -2.88 -3.12 0.61
C GLY A 26 -2.68 -4.59 0.28
N ILE A 27 -1.56 -5.18 0.68
CA ILE A 27 -1.30 -6.61 0.45
C ILE A 27 -2.30 -7.51 1.18
N ALA A 28 -2.59 -7.27 2.45
CA ALA A 28 -3.53 -8.10 3.21
C ALA A 28 -4.91 -8.11 2.54
N ARG A 29 -5.42 -6.93 2.19
CA ARG A 29 -6.75 -6.73 1.59
C ARG A 29 -6.85 -7.11 0.11
N TYR A 30 -5.75 -7.49 -0.54
CA TYR A 30 -5.80 -8.03 -1.90
C TYR A 30 -6.66 -9.31 -1.97
N ASP A 31 -6.56 -10.14 -0.93
CA ASP A 31 -7.55 -11.18 -0.63
C ASP A 31 -8.68 -10.56 0.18
N GLU A 32 -9.77 -10.19 -0.50
CA GLU A 32 -10.92 -9.54 0.13
C GLU A 32 -11.70 -10.47 1.07
N GLN A 33 -11.58 -11.79 0.91
CA GLN A 33 -12.35 -12.77 1.68
C GLN A 33 -11.67 -13.10 3.00
N ASN A 34 -10.38 -13.45 2.97
CA ASN A 34 -9.66 -13.90 4.16
C ASN A 34 -8.71 -12.84 4.71
N LEU A 35 -8.47 -11.77 3.96
CA LEU A 35 -7.48 -10.73 4.29
C LEU A 35 -6.05 -11.28 4.38
N GLN A 36 -5.75 -12.37 3.65
CA GLN A 36 -4.46 -13.08 3.67
C GLN A 36 -3.65 -12.91 2.38
N GLY A 37 -3.78 -11.77 1.69
CA GLY A 37 -3.11 -11.59 0.39
C GLY A 37 -1.58 -11.71 0.43
N TRP A 38 -0.95 -11.65 1.61
CA TRP A 38 0.49 -11.96 1.77
C TRP A 38 0.85 -13.40 1.40
N LEU A 39 -0.08 -14.36 1.43
CA LEU A 39 0.18 -15.72 0.98
C LEU A 39 0.52 -15.75 -0.52
N GLN A 40 -0.15 -14.91 -1.30
CA GLN A 40 0.02 -14.77 -2.75
C GLN A 40 1.13 -13.79 -3.09
N LEU A 41 1.15 -12.62 -2.44
CA LEU A 41 1.97 -11.47 -2.83
C LEU A 41 3.24 -11.29 -1.97
N GLY A 42 3.33 -11.99 -0.84
CA GLY A 42 4.41 -11.83 0.13
C GLY A 42 4.35 -10.49 0.86
N LYS A 43 5.44 -9.71 0.82
CA LYS A 43 5.59 -8.42 1.52
C LYS A 43 5.76 -7.25 0.53
N PRO A 44 5.49 -5.99 0.93
CA PRO A 44 5.73 -4.84 0.07
C PRO A 44 7.24 -4.58 -0.03
N LEU A 45 7.72 -4.29 -1.24
CA LEU A 45 9.10 -3.91 -1.53
C LEU A 45 9.25 -2.40 -1.67
N LYS A 46 8.35 -1.78 -2.45
CA LYS A 46 8.30 -0.34 -2.67
C LYS A 46 6.86 0.15 -2.73
N ILE A 47 6.67 1.39 -2.32
CA ILE A 47 5.40 2.11 -2.42
C ILE A 47 5.70 3.37 -3.22
N LEU A 48 5.03 3.53 -4.36
CA LEU A 48 5.33 4.57 -5.34
C LEU A 48 4.13 5.50 -5.53
N LEU A 49 4.43 6.77 -5.80
CA LEU A 49 3.45 7.70 -6.37
C LEU A 49 3.19 7.38 -7.85
N SER A 50 2.13 7.95 -8.42
CA SER A 50 1.85 7.86 -9.88
C SER A 50 2.98 8.41 -10.75
N SER A 51 3.80 9.31 -10.22
CA SER A 51 5.00 9.84 -10.89
C SER A 51 6.18 8.87 -10.92
N GLY A 52 6.11 7.73 -10.23
CA GLY A 52 7.21 6.78 -10.06
C GLY A 52 8.16 7.11 -8.91
N VAL A 53 7.92 8.17 -8.15
CA VAL A 53 8.71 8.50 -6.93
C VAL A 53 8.44 7.44 -5.85
N VAL A 54 9.50 6.87 -5.30
CA VAL A 54 9.43 5.91 -4.19
C VAL A 54 9.31 6.68 -2.88
N LEU A 55 8.28 6.37 -2.10
CA LEU A 55 8.07 6.94 -0.78
C LEU A 55 8.96 6.24 0.26
N ASN A 56 9.43 6.99 1.25
CA ASN A 56 10.17 6.40 2.36
C ASN A 56 9.19 5.71 3.32
N ASN A 57 9.50 4.46 3.64
CA ASN A 57 8.65 3.56 4.43
C ASN A 57 8.36 4.07 5.85
N THR A 58 9.24 4.90 6.42
CA THR A 58 9.11 5.42 7.80
C THR A 58 8.30 6.70 7.89
N ASP A 59 8.10 7.40 6.78
CA ASP A 59 7.40 8.69 6.77
C ASP A 59 5.92 8.49 7.12
N ALA A 60 5.32 9.46 7.81
CA ALA A 60 3.91 9.41 8.13
C ALA A 60 3.06 9.70 6.88
N ILE A 61 1.96 8.96 6.69
CA ILE A 61 1.07 9.12 5.52
C ILE A 61 0.64 10.59 5.36
N CYS A 62 0.25 11.27 6.43
CA CYS A 62 -0.22 12.65 6.37
C CYS A 62 0.85 13.70 6.04
N GLU A 63 2.14 13.34 6.13
CA GLU A 63 3.24 14.24 5.78
C GLU A 63 3.61 14.17 4.30
N VAL A 64 3.35 13.04 3.65
CA VAL A 64 3.82 12.76 2.29
C VAL A 64 2.72 12.41 1.29
N LEU A 65 1.48 12.24 1.74
CA LEU A 65 0.33 11.96 0.88
C LEU A 65 -0.83 12.92 1.17
N GLN A 66 -1.55 13.26 0.10
CA GLN A 66 -2.82 13.99 0.15
C GLN A 66 -4.00 13.04 0.33
N ASP A 67 -5.14 13.57 0.80
CA ASP A 67 -6.39 12.80 0.84
C ASP A 67 -6.75 12.29 -0.57
N LYS A 68 -7.22 11.04 -0.63
CA LYS A 68 -7.55 10.30 -1.86
C LYS A 68 -6.39 10.09 -2.84
N GLU A 69 -5.15 10.32 -2.44
CA GLU A 69 -4.00 10.09 -3.31
C GLU A 69 -3.79 8.61 -3.63
N HIS A 70 -3.36 8.34 -4.86
CA HIS A 70 -3.10 7.00 -5.35
C HIS A 70 -1.62 6.64 -5.18
N VAL A 71 -1.37 5.50 -4.54
CA VAL A 71 -0.04 4.87 -4.45
C VAL A 71 -0.06 3.48 -5.06
N TYR A 72 1.10 3.01 -5.49
CA TYR A 72 1.31 1.73 -6.18
C TYR A 72 2.28 0.86 -5.39
N ILE A 73 1.95 -0.41 -5.19
CA ILE A 73 2.76 -1.33 -4.41
C ILE A 73 3.51 -2.30 -5.34
N GLU A 74 4.83 -2.33 -5.23
CA GLU A 74 5.65 -3.46 -5.71
C GLU A 74 5.69 -4.55 -4.63
N THR A 75 5.33 -5.78 -5.00
CA THR A 75 5.24 -6.92 -4.07
C THR A 75 6.40 -7.90 -4.28
N SER A 76 6.78 -8.64 -3.23
CA SER A 76 7.89 -9.60 -3.30
C SER A 76 7.60 -10.88 -4.09
N ARG A 77 6.32 -11.15 -4.38
CA ARG A 77 5.87 -12.27 -5.21
C ARG A 77 4.88 -11.74 -6.25
N HIS A 78 4.82 -12.41 -7.38
CA HIS A 78 3.87 -12.15 -8.45
C HIS A 78 2.94 -13.37 -8.56
N PRO A 79 1.61 -13.16 -8.51
CA PRO A 79 0.63 -14.24 -8.67
C PRO A 79 0.64 -14.81 -10.10
#